data_AF-A0A9R0XBL0-F1
#
_entry.id   AF-A0A9R0XBL0-F1
#
_cell.length_a   1.000
_cell.length_b   1.000
_cell.length_c   1.000
_cell.angle_alpha   90.00
_cell.angle_beta   90.00
_cell.angle_gamma   90.00
#
_symmetry.space_group_name_H-M   'P 1'
#
loop_
_entity.id
_entity.type
_entity.pdbx_description
1 polymer ?
#
loop_
_entity_poly.entity_id
_entity_poly.type
_entity_poly.pdbx_seq_one_letter_code
_entity_poly.pdbx_strand_id
1 'polypeptide(L)'
;MLGVLAWVFIWWITDAVPLAVASMAPLFLFPVFGVSSADAVAKAYMDDVISLVLGSFILALAIEHYNIHRRLALNVRTFME
;
A
#
# COMPACT_ATOMS: atom_id res chain seq x y z
N MET A 1 20.32 6.43 9.76
CA MET A 1 19.57 5.39 9.01
C MET A 1 19.25 4.17 9.88
N LEU A 2 20.24 3.47 10.46
CA LEU A 2 20.02 2.24 11.25
C LEU A 2 19.02 2.39 12.42
N GLY A 3 19.05 3.51 13.16
CA GLY A 3 18.11 3.73 14.27
C GLY A 3 16.65 3.81 13.84
N VAL A 4 16.37 4.46 12.70
CA VAL A 4 15.00 4.55 12.14
C VAL A 4 14.55 3.18 11.63
N LEU A 5 15.45 2.41 11.01
CA LEU A 5 15.15 1.04 10.57
C LEU A 5 14.79 0.14 11.75
N ALA A 6 15.58 0.17 12.83
CA ALA A 6 15.28 -0.59 14.04
C ALA A 6 13.94 -0.18 14.64
N TRP A 7 13.63 1.12 14.66
CA TRP A 7 12.36 1.64 15.15
C TRP A 7 11.16 1.09 14.36
N VAL A 8 11.19 1.19 13.02
CA VAL A 8 10.11 0.68 12.16
C VAL A 8 9.95 -0.83 12.32
N PHE A 9 11.07 -1.55 12.42
CA PHE A 9 11.07 -2.99 12.58
C PHE A 9 10.49 -3.44 13.93
N ILE A 10 10.79 -2.72 15.01
CA ILE A 10 10.18 -2.94 16.33
C ILE A 10 8.67 -2.73 16.22
N TRP A 11 8.21 -1.66 15.58
CA TRP A 11 6.78 -1.41 15.38
C TRP A 11 6.08 -2.49 14.56
N TRP A 12 6.74 -3.08 13.56
CA TRP A 12 6.21 -4.22 12.81
C TRP A 12 6.09 -5.49 13.65
N ILE A 13 7.10 -5.82 14.47
CA ILE A 13 7.06 -7.04 15.29
C ILE A 13 6.07 -6.91 16.46
N THR A 14 5.96 -5.71 17.02
CA THR A 14 5.14 -5.47 18.22
C THR A 14 3.70 -5.12 17.90
N ASP A 15 3.35 -4.91 16.62
CA ASP A 15 2.05 -4.39 16.17
C ASP A 15 1.59 -3.17 16.99
N ALA A 16 2.55 -2.34 17.45
CA ALA A 16 2.28 -1.23 18.37
C ALA A 16 1.36 -0.16 17.75
N VAL A 17 1.38 -0.05 16.43
CA VAL A 17 0.51 0.84 15.63
C VAL A 17 0.03 0.06 14.39
N PRO A 18 -1.08 0.48 13.74
CA PRO A 18 -1.51 -0.14 12.50
C PRO A 18 -0.39 -0.19 11.48
N LEU A 19 -0.28 -1.29 10.75
CA LEU A 19 0.83 -1.54 9.81
C LEU A 19 1.03 -0.38 8.82
N ALA A 20 -0.06 0.24 8.36
CA ALA A 20 -0.01 1.43 7.51
C ALA A 20 0.73 2.60 8.16
N VAL A 21 0.46 2.87 9.45
CA VAL A 21 1.12 3.94 10.22
C VAL A 21 2.59 3.62 10.43
N ALA A 22 2.93 2.37 10.77
CA ALA A 22 4.32 1.94 10.92
C ALA A 22 5.11 2.13 9.62
N SER A 23 4.52 1.74 8.49
CA SER A 23 5.11 1.90 7.16
C SER A 23 5.23 3.35 6.71
N MET A 24 4.45 4.29 7.26
CA MET A 24 4.57 5.72 7.00
C MET A 24 5.62 6.42 7.88
N ALA A 25 6.14 5.77 8.93
CA ALA A 25 7.08 6.40 9.84
C ALA A 25 8.36 6.98 9.16
N PRO A 26 9.00 6.30 8.18
CA PRO A 26 10.14 6.86 7.45
C PRO A 26 9.85 8.20 6.76
N LEU A 27 8.60 8.43 6.31
CA LEU A 27 8.17 9.66 5.65
C LEU A 27 8.44 10.90 6.51
N PHE A 28 8.31 10.77 7.84
CA PHE A 28 8.53 11.86 8.79
C PHE A 28 9.90 11.76 9.47
N LEU A 29 10.34 10.56 9.83
CA LEU A 29 11.58 10.36 10.57
C LEU A 29 12.82 10.68 9.71
N PHE A 30 12.82 10.35 8.41
CA PHE A 30 13.98 10.64 7.56
C PHE A 30 14.23 12.15 7.37
N PRO A 31 13.22 13.00 7.09
CA PRO A 31 13.42 14.44 7.04
C PRO A 31 13.77 15.06 8.39
N VAL A 32 13.13 14.61 9.49
CA VAL A 32 13.37 15.15 10.85
C VAL A 32 14.80 14.88 11.31
N PHE A 33 15.35 13.70 11.02
CA PHE A 33 16.74 13.36 11.36
C PHE A 33 17.76 13.76 10.28
N GLY A 34 17.35 14.50 9.25
CA GLY A 34 18.25 14.97 8.18
C GLY A 34 18.88 13.87 7.34
N VAL A 35 18.26 12.67 7.28
CA VAL A 35 18.76 11.51 6.52
C VAL A 35 18.50 11.68 5.03
N SER A 36 17.35 12.23 4.66
CA SER A 36 16.95 12.50 3.28
C SER A 36 15.96 13.66 3.23
N SER A 37 15.82 14.33 2.08
CA SER A 37 14.85 15.42 1.91
C SER A 37 13.43 14.88 1.87
N ALA A 38 12.46 15.68 2.34
CA ALA A 38 11.04 15.30 2.30
C ALA A 38 10.57 14.94 0.88
N ASP A 39 11.04 15.67 -0.15
CA ASP A 39 10.72 15.40 -1.55
C ASP A 39 11.26 14.03 -2.02
N ALA A 40 12.50 13.70 -1.66
CA ALA A 40 13.12 12.42 -2.03
C ALA A 40 12.42 11.24 -1.36
N VAL A 41 12.03 11.39 -0.08
CA VAL A 41 11.30 10.34 0.63
C VAL A 41 9.88 10.21 0.07
N ALA A 42 9.17 11.31 -0.20
CA ALA A 42 7.84 11.28 -0.79
C ALA A 42 7.82 10.58 -2.15
N LYS A 43 8.82 10.81 -3.01
CA LYS A 43 8.97 10.10 -4.29
C LYS A 43 9.05 8.58 -4.12
N ALA A 44 9.73 8.10 -3.08
CA ALA A 44 9.81 6.66 -2.80
C ALA A 44 8.45 6.03 -2.42
N TYR A 45 7.50 6.82 -1.89
CA TYR A 45 6.13 6.37 -1.59
C TYR A 45 5.16 6.46 -2.78
N MET A 46 5.57 7.13 -3.86
CA MET A 46 4.78 7.30 -5.09
C MET A 46 5.53 6.73 -6.30
N ASP A 47 6.31 5.67 -6.09
CA ASP A 47 6.96 4.94 -7.18
C ASP A 47 5.92 4.34 -8.13
N ASP A 48 6.31 4.10 -9.38
CA ASP A 48 5.45 3.54 -10.42
C ASP A 48 4.77 2.24 -9.98
N VAL A 49 5.47 1.39 -9.23
CA VAL A 49 4.92 0.12 -8.72
C VAL A 49 3.80 0.38 -7.72
N ILE A 50 3.99 1.32 -6.79
CA ILE A 50 2.97 1.66 -5.78
C ILE A 50 1.75 2.27 -6.46
N SER A 51 1.97 3.17 -7.42
CA SER A 51 0.91 3.80 -8.21
C SER A 51 0.11 2.78 -9.02
N LEU A 52 0.76 1.78 -9.61
CA LEU A 52 0.11 0.69 -10.33
C LEU A 52 -0.76 -0.17 -9.41
N VAL A 53 -0.24 -0.51 -8.22
CA VAL A 53 -0.98 -1.27 -7.20
C VAL A 53 -2.19 -0.49 -6.70
N LEU A 54 -2.06 0.82 -6.46
CA LEU A 54 -3.20 1.67 -6.14
C LEU A 54 -4.24 1.66 -7.27
N GLY A 55 -3.79 1.75 -8.52
CA GLY A 55 -4.65 1.64 -9.70
C GLY A 55 -5.40 0.31 -9.79
N SER A 56 -4.75 -0.80 -9.46
CA SER A 56 -5.39 -2.13 -9.48
C SER A 56 -6.45 -2.26 -8.38
N PHE A 57 -6.24 -1.67 -7.21
CA PHE A 57 -7.25 -1.60 -6.16
C PHE A 57 -8.44 -0.74 -6.57
N ILE A 58 -8.21 0.43 -7.18
CA ILE A 58 -9.29 1.27 -7.71
C ILE A 58 -10.10 0.49 -8.75
N LEU A 59 -9.44 -0.24 -9.65
CA LEU A 59 -10.10 -1.08 -10.64
C LEU A 59 -10.91 -2.21 -9.98
N ALA A 60 -10.36 -2.88 -8.97
CA ALA A 60 -11.05 -3.92 -8.22
C ALA A 60 -12.33 -3.38 -7.55
N LEU A 61 -12.25 -2.19 -6.94
CA LEU A 61 -13.41 -1.51 -6.35
C LEU A 61 -14.46 -1.15 -7.40
N ALA A 62 -14.06 -0.72 -8.60
CA ALA A 62 -15.00 -0.49 -9.69
C ALA A 62 -15.69 -1.80 -10.12
N ILE A 63 -14.94 -2.89 -10.26
CA ILE A 63 -15.48 -4.23 -10.58
C ILE A 63 -16.47 -4.71 -9.50
N GLU A 64 -16.18 -4.42 -8.24
CA GLU A 64 -17.05 -4.71 -7.10
C GLU A 64 -18.34 -3.88 -7.16
N HIS A 65 -18.22 -2.56 -7.33
CA HIS A 65 -19.35 -1.63 -7.40
C HIS A 65 -20.35 -2.00 -8.50
N TYR A 66 -19.87 -2.36 -9.69
CA TYR A 66 -20.71 -2.79 -10.81
C TYR A 66 -21.09 -4.27 -10.78
N ASN A 67 -20.71 -5.01 -9.72
CA ASN A 67 -20.95 -6.44 -9.57
C ASN A 67 -20.51 -7.28 -10.79
N ILE A 68 -19.47 -6.82 -11.51
CA ILE A 68 -18.98 -7.44 -12.74
C ILE A 68 -18.48 -8.86 -12.46
N HIS A 69 -17.78 -9.03 -11.34
CA HIS A 69 -17.32 -10.34 -10.86
C HIS A 69 -18.48 -11.35 -10.71
N ARG A 70 -19.67 -10.91 -10.24
CA ARG A 70 -20.86 -11.76 -10.10
C ARG A 70 -21.50 -12.08 -11.45
N ARG A 71 -21.59 -11.11 -12.37
CA ARG A 71 -22.09 -11.33 -13.74
C ARG A 71 -21.23 -12.34 -14.49
N LEU A 72 -19.91 -12.21 -14.40
CA LEU A 72 -18.96 -13.16 -14.97
C LEU A 72 -19.13 -14.56 -14.35
N ALA A 73 -19.22 -14.66 -13.03
CA ALA A 73 -19.40 -15.93 -12.35
C ALA A 73 -20.69 -16.67 -12.76
N LEU A 74 -21.79 -15.95 -12.96
CA LEU A 74 -23.06 -16.55 -13.43
C LEU A 74 -22.95 -17.02 -14.88
N ASN A 75 -22.41 -16.20 -15.78
CA ASN A 75 -22.26 -16.56 -17.19
C ASN A 75 -21.36 -17.80 -17.38
N VAL A 76 -20.28 -17.92 -16.61
CA VAL A 76 -19.38 -19.08 -16.69
C VAL A 76 -20.08 -20.36 -16.24
N ARG A 77 -20.90 -20.30 -15.17
CA ARG A 77 -21.68 -21.48 -14.74
C ARG A 77 -22.65 -21.93 -15.82
N THR A 78 -23.40 -21.01 -16.42
CA THR A 78 -24.36 -21.33 -17.48
C THR A 78 -23.69 -21.84 -18.76
N PHE A 79 -22.43 -21.47 -19.04
CA PHE A 79 -21.67 -22.01 -20.16
C PHE A 79 -21.14 -23.43 -19.92
N MET A 80 -20.94 -23.82 -18.66
CA MET A 80 -20.40 -25.13 -18.28
C MET A 80 -21.46 -26.23 -18.11
N GLU A 81 -22.74 -25.87 -18.08
CA GLU A 81 -23.90 -26.79 -18.15
C GLU A 81 -24.35 -27.01 -19.59
#